data_AF-A0A960XIM7-F1
#
_entry.id   AF-A0A960XIM7-F1
#
_cell.length_a   1.000
_cell.length_b   1.000
_cell.length_c   1.000
_cell.angle_alpha   90.00
_cell.angle_beta   90.00
_cell.angle_gamma   90.00
#
_symmetry.space_group_name_H-M   'P 1'
#
loop_
_entity.id
_entity.type
_entity.pdbx_description
1 polymer ?
#
loop_
_entity_poly.entity_id
_entity_poly.type
_entity_poly.pdbx_seq_one_letter_code
_entity_poly.pdbx_strand_id
1 'polypeptide(L)' 'MPGKGLFAQETEGSKIIIVLDASGSMRSRIKGETKMTIAKQTVGDLVASLPDEAEVGLVVYGHRKGAD' A
#
# COMPACT_ATOMS: atom_id res chain seq x y z
N MET A 1 -22.66 11.81 -41.74
CA MET A 1 -21.46 12.14 -40.95
C MET A 1 -21.61 11.48 -39.58
N PRO A 2 -20.97 10.32 -39.31
CA PRO A 2 -21.03 9.72 -37.98
C PRO A 2 -20.22 10.57 -37.00
N GLY A 3 -20.85 10.91 -35.88
CA GLY A 3 -20.27 11.73 -34.82
C GLY A 3 -19.05 11.06 -34.19
N LYS A 4 -18.03 11.86 -33.92
CA LYS A 4 -16.89 11.50 -33.07
C LYS A 4 -17.43 10.96 -31.74
N GLY A 5 -17.35 9.63 -31.56
CA GLY A 5 -17.31 9.06 -30.23
C GLY A 5 -16.07 9.61 -29.54
N LEU A 6 -16.29 10.43 -28.52
CA LEU A 6 -15.29 10.72 -27.50
C LEU A 6 -14.74 9.37 -27.07
N PHE A 7 -13.45 9.13 -27.31
CA PHE A 7 -12.74 8.13 -26.55
C PHE A 7 -12.86 8.56 -25.10
N ALA A 8 -13.77 7.94 -24.35
CA ALA A 8 -13.70 7.95 -22.90
C ALA A 8 -12.37 7.26 -22.61
N GLN A 9 -11.38 8.05 -22.20
CA GLN A 9 -10.18 7.53 -21.60
C GLN A 9 -10.66 6.90 -20.28
N GLU A 10 -10.94 5.61 -20.33
CA GLU A 10 -11.12 4.78 -19.15
C GLU A 10 -9.83 4.98 -18.37
N THR A 11 -9.92 5.81 -17.34
CA THR A 11 -8.79 6.05 -16.46
C THR A 11 -8.74 4.78 -15.65
N GLU A 12 -8.02 3.76 -16.14
CA GLU A 12 -7.76 2.57 -15.34
C GLU A 12 -7.13 3.08 -14.04
N GLY A 13 -7.93 3.11 -12.98
CA GLY A 13 -7.51 3.55 -11.67
C GLY A 13 -6.24 2.79 -11.31
N SER A 14 -5.22 3.50 -10.83
CA SER A 14 -3.94 2.85 -10.53
C SER A 14 -4.17 1.75 -9.48
N LYS A 15 -3.92 0.50 -9.85
CA LYS A 15 -4.07 -0.66 -8.96
C LYS A 15 -2.75 -0.90 -8.23
N ILE A 16 -2.77 -0.78 -6.91
CA ILE A 16 -1.58 -0.86 -6.07
C ILE A 16 -1.76 -1.98 -5.04
N ILE A 17 -0.81 -2.90 -4.96
CA ILE A 17 -0.74 -3.90 -3.89
C ILE A 17 0.43 -3.55 -2.97
N ILE A 18 0.11 -3.25 -1.72
CA ILE A 18 1.08 -3.01 -0.66
C ILE A 18 1.35 -4.32 0.04
N VAL A 19 2.61 -4.73 0.09
CA VAL A 19 3.04 -5.93 0.82
C VAL A 19 3.81 -5.48 2.05
N LEU A 20 3.22 -5.64 3.23
CA LEU A 20 3.79 -5.21 4.51
C LEU A 20 4.42 -6.39 5.26
N ASP A 21 5.71 -6.26 5.58
CA ASP A 21 6.39 -7.20 6.47
C ASP A 21 5.92 -7.03 7.92
N ALA A 22 5.51 -8.12 8.55
CA ALA A 22 5.22 -8.22 9.98
C ALA A 22 6.10 -9.26 10.69
N SER A 23 7.26 -9.60 10.11
CA SER A 23 8.26 -10.48 10.71
C SER A 23 8.78 -9.96 12.05
N GLY A 24 9.42 -10.82 12.84
CA GLY A 24 10.02 -10.45 14.11
C GLY A 24 11.04 -9.30 14.02
N SER A 25 11.70 -9.14 12.87
CA SER A 25 12.66 -8.06 12.63
C SER A 25 12.03 -6.66 12.67
N MET A 26 10.72 -6.57 12.43
CA MET A 26 9.96 -5.31 12.43
C MET A 26 9.77 -4.73 13.83
N ARG A 27 10.06 -5.52 14.88
CA ARG A 27 10.08 -5.08 16.28
C ARG A 27 11.37 -4.32 16.63
N SER A 28 12.41 -4.44 15.82
CA SER A 28 13.67 -3.71 16.02
C SER A 28 13.46 -2.21 15.89
N ARG A 29 14.28 -1.43 16.60
CA ARG A 29 14.16 0.02 16.63
C ARG A 29 15.17 0.71 15.72
N ILE A 30 14.74 1.81 15.11
CA ILE A 30 15.56 2.77 14.39
C ILE A 30 15.24 4.13 14.98
N LYS A 31 16.26 4.86 15.46
CA LYS A 31 16.10 6.20 16.07
C LYS A 31 15.01 6.28 17.15
N GLY A 32 14.84 5.22 17.94
CA GLY A 32 13.86 5.15 19.05
C GLY A 32 12.48 4.59 18.68
N GLU A 33 12.14 4.52 17.39
CA GLU A 33 10.86 3.99 16.90
C GLU A 33 11.01 2.57 16.35
N THR A 34 9.96 1.75 16.44
CA THR A 34 10.01 0.41 15.83
C THR A 34 9.93 0.51 14.31
N LYS A 35 10.60 -0.39 13.59
CA LYS A 35 10.47 -0.47 12.12
C LYS A 35 9.02 -0.59 11.67
N MET A 36 8.19 -1.32 12.43
CA MET A 36 6.74 -1.40 12.20
C MET A 36 6.03 -0.05 12.34
N THR A 37 6.41 0.77 13.33
CA THR A 37 5.87 2.13 13.48
C THR A 37 6.16 2.97 12.24
N ILE A 38 7.42 2.98 11.81
CA ILE A 38 7.88 3.73 10.64
C ILE A 38 7.15 3.23 9.38
N ALA A 39 7.07 1.91 9.18
CA ALA A 39 6.40 1.32 8.03
C ALA A 39 4.91 1.69 7.96
N LYS A 40 4.21 1.70 9.11
CA LYS A 40 2.80 2.13 9.17
C LYS A 40 2.62 3.60 8.81
N GLN A 41 3.50 4.48 9.30
CA GLN A 41 3.49 5.90 8.94
C GLN A 41 3.70 6.08 7.43
N THR A 42 4.75 5.47 6.88
CA THR A 42 5.06 5.57 5.44
C THR A 42 3.94 5.02 4.56
N VAL A 43 3.31 3.90 4.93
CA VAL A 43 2.15 3.37 4.20
C VAL A 43 0.95 4.32 4.29
N GLY A 44 0.71 4.91 5.47
CA GLY A 44 -0.34 5.92 5.65
C GLY A 44 -0.12 7.15 4.77
N ASP A 45 1.09 7.69 4.77
CA ASP A 45 1.47 8.84 3.94
C ASP A 45 1.36 8.53 2.45
N LEU A 46 1.77 7.33 2.04
CA LEU A 46 1.63 6.86 0.67
C LEU A 46 0.16 6.83 0.27
N VAL A 47 -0.70 6.14 1.03
CA VAL A 47 -2.13 6.02 0.72
C VAL A 47 -2.81 7.39 0.68
N ALA A 48 -2.46 8.30 1.58
CA ALA A 48 -2.98 9.66 1.59
C ALA A 48 -2.55 10.51 0.37
N SER A 49 -1.48 10.12 -0.32
CA SER A 49 -0.99 10.79 -1.53
C SER A 49 -1.56 10.23 -2.84
N LEU A 50 -2.31 9.12 -2.77
CA LEU A 50 -2.87 8.49 -3.96
C LEU A 50 -4.12 9.24 -4.47
N PRO A 51 -4.40 9.18 -5.78
CA PRO A 51 -5.67 9.64 -6.34
C PRO A 51 -6.86 8.88 -5.74
N ASP A 52 -8.02 9.53 -5.66
CA ASP A 52 -9.25 8.94 -5.10
C ASP A 52 -9.73 7.71 -5.88
N GLU A 53 -9.37 7.62 -7.17
CA GLU A 53 -9.72 6.51 -8.05
C GLU A 53 -8.74 5.34 -7.96
N ALA A 54 -7.71 5.42 -7.10
CA ALA A 54 -6.73 4.35 -6.94
C ALA A 54 -7.34 3.16 -6.17
N GLU A 55 -7.19 1.96 -6.71
CA GLU A 55 -7.57 0.72 -6.04
C GLU A 55 -6.36 0.18 -5.25
N VAL A 56 -6.48 0.13 -3.92
CA VAL A 56 -5.38 -0.31 -3.05
C VAL A 56 -5.73 -1.62 -2.34
N GLY A 57 -4.88 -2.63 -2.54
CA GLY A 57 -4.87 -3.87 -1.76
C GLY A 57 -3.72 -3.89 -0.75
N LEU A 58 -3.93 -4.51 0.41
CA LEU A 58 -2.89 -4.72 1.43
C LEU A 58 -2.73 -6.20 1.75
N VAL A 59 -1.50 -6.69 1.65
CA VAL A 59 -1.12 -8.04 2.06
C VAL A 59 -0.10 -7.92 3.18
N VAL A 60 -0.35 -8.58 4.32
CA VAL A 60 0.60 -8.63 5.43
C VAL A 60 1.19 -10.02 5.52
N TYR A 61 2.51 -10.13 5.55
CA TYR A 61 3.22 -11.40 5.68
C TYR A 61 4.07 -11.43 6.94
N GLY A 62 4.49 -12.61 7.40
CA GLY A 62 5.35 -12.73 8.59
C GLY A 62 4.64 -12.51 9.93
N HIS A 63 3.33 -12.24 9.93
CA HIS A 63 2.49 -12.13 11.14
C HIS A 63 2.29 -13.46 11.88
N ARG A 64 2.72 -14.57 11.26
CA ARG A 64 2.68 -15.90 11.86
C ARG A 64 3.84 -15.94 12.84
N LYS A 65 3.55 -16.11 14.14
CA LYS A 65 4.57 -16.60 15.07
C LYS A 65 5.18 -17.84 14.41
N GLY A 66 6.51 -17.88 14.29
CA GLY A 66 7.16 -19.20 14.23
C GLY A 66 6.56 -20.01 15.37
N ALA A 67 6.13 -21.24 15.09
CA ALA A 67 5.64 -22.15 16.11
C ALA A 67 6.54 -22.06 17.35
N ASP A 68 5.92 -21.95 18.52
CA ASP A 68 6.48 -22.09 19.88
C ASP A 68 8.01 -22.10 20.03
#